data_AF-A0A1I1R632-F1
#
_entry.id   AF-A0A1I1R632-F1
#
_cell.length_a   1.000
_cell.length_b   1.000
_cell.length_c   1.000
_cell.angle_alpha   90.00
_cell.angle_beta   90.00
_cell.angle_gamma   90.00
#
_symmetry.space_group_name_H-M   'P 1'
#
loop_
_entity.id
_entity.type
_entity.pdbx_description
1 polymer ?
#
loop_
_entity_poly.entity_id
_entity_poly.type
_entity_poly.pdbx_seq_one_letter_code
_entity_poly.pdbx_strand_id
1 'polypeptide(L)'
;MSGAEQGGEATGADSGAGADELLVLIREHLAGIRAELSGEQFARLCDAVRLIALGGGGDGAVLRLQRALLPLPFDSPPRQAVDALVRAAPAAPLSPGLAHDVLRLLAVPPPSAAGPSAAPPPDSPAEVLAAVHRRLLAAPARPPDRLLPPEADDPVGAGLIRLRGEDGTAHYPEFQFDPESGHLRPVVRHINRLLLADRDPWGAADWWLGGNRWLGGTPAELLGRVPDALLADAVETLLEVE
;
A
#
# COMPACT_ATOMS: atom_id res chain seq x y z
N MET A 1 13.46 64.94 -9.72
CA MET A 1 12.60 63.93 -10.36
C MET A 1 13.04 62.58 -9.86
N SER A 2 12.23 61.99 -8.98
CA SER A 2 12.39 60.63 -8.46
C SER A 2 12.16 59.58 -9.54
N GLY A 3 12.87 58.46 -9.40
CA GLY A 3 12.57 57.13 -9.90
C GLY A 3 13.65 56.23 -9.31
N ALA A 4 13.49 55.66 -8.10
CA ALA A 4 12.63 54.51 -7.76
C ALA A 4 12.84 53.38 -8.80
N GLU A 5 13.66 52.38 -8.48
CA GLU A 5 13.21 51.06 -7.96
C GLU A 5 12.62 50.20 -9.11
N GLN A 6 12.93 48.93 -9.36
CA GLN A 6 13.47 47.76 -8.64
C GLN A 6 13.98 46.80 -9.75
N GLY A 7 15.01 45.97 -9.53
CA GLY A 7 14.79 44.62 -9.00
C GLY A 7 14.25 43.68 -10.08
N GLY A 8 15.13 43.13 -10.93
CA GLY A 8 14.83 42.01 -11.83
C GLY A 8 15.55 40.77 -11.34
N GLU A 9 15.15 40.30 -10.17
CA GLU A 9 15.64 39.09 -9.53
C GLU A 9 15.24 37.86 -10.34
N ALA A 10 16.13 36.87 -10.35
CA ALA A 10 16.06 35.66 -11.15
C ALA A 10 14.74 34.90 -10.98
N THR A 11 14.05 34.59 -12.09
CA THR A 11 13.05 33.51 -12.13
C THR A 11 13.68 32.31 -12.83
N GLY A 12 14.61 31.64 -12.14
CA GLY A 12 14.95 30.26 -12.41
C GLY A 12 13.97 29.36 -11.64
N ALA A 13 12.78 29.14 -12.20
CA ALA A 13 11.72 28.37 -11.52
C ALA A 13 10.95 27.41 -12.43
N ASP A 14 11.45 27.07 -13.62
CA ASP A 14 10.69 26.28 -14.60
C ASP A 14 11.32 24.93 -14.99
N SER A 15 12.38 24.49 -14.31
CA SER A 15 13.02 23.20 -14.62
C SER A 15 12.49 22.02 -13.81
N GLY A 16 11.54 22.24 -12.90
CA GLY A 16 10.91 21.20 -12.07
C GLY A 16 9.46 20.87 -12.44
N ALA A 17 8.84 21.61 -13.36
CA ALA A 17 7.41 21.50 -13.65
C ALA A 17 7.05 20.17 -14.34
N GLY A 18 7.81 19.74 -15.35
CA GLY A 18 7.36 18.65 -16.24
C GLY A 18 7.26 17.25 -15.64
N ALA A 19 8.07 16.94 -14.61
CA ALA A 19 8.01 15.63 -13.96
C ALA A 19 6.89 15.60 -12.91
N ASP A 20 6.80 16.60 -12.05
CA ASP A 20 5.70 16.69 -11.08
C ASP A 20 4.34 16.88 -11.77
N GLU A 21 4.29 17.56 -12.92
CA GLU A 21 3.13 17.64 -13.79
C GLU A 21 2.66 16.25 -14.25
N LEU A 22 3.56 15.30 -14.47
CA LEU A 22 3.18 13.92 -14.79
C LEU A 22 2.41 13.26 -13.63
N LEU A 23 2.82 13.50 -12.38
CA LEU A 23 2.10 13.02 -11.20
C LEU A 23 0.73 13.71 -11.06
N VAL A 24 0.65 15.02 -11.33
CA VAL A 24 -0.62 15.75 -11.36
C VAL A 24 -1.58 15.18 -12.41
N LEU A 25 -1.09 14.94 -13.62
CA LEU A 25 -1.89 14.39 -14.73
C LEU A 25 -2.34 12.96 -14.45
N ILE A 26 -1.49 12.13 -13.82
CA ILE A 26 -1.91 10.80 -13.38
C ILE A 26 -3.10 10.95 -12.44
N ARG A 27 -2.99 11.79 -11.41
CA ARG A 27 -4.08 12.05 -10.45
C ARG A 27 -5.37 12.49 -11.14
N GLU A 28 -5.30 13.43 -12.08
CA GLU A 28 -6.48 13.98 -12.77
C GLU A 28 -7.15 12.95 -13.70
N HIS A 29 -6.36 12.08 -14.33
CA HIS A 29 -6.85 11.13 -15.34
C HIS A 29 -6.93 9.67 -14.86
N LEU A 30 -6.89 9.45 -13.54
CA LEU A 30 -6.88 8.12 -12.90
C LEU A 30 -7.94 7.15 -13.42
N ALA A 31 -9.18 7.60 -13.60
CA ALA A 31 -10.27 6.75 -14.06
C ALA A 31 -10.04 6.23 -15.48
N GLY A 32 -9.54 7.09 -16.38
CA GLY A 32 -9.19 6.71 -17.74
C GLY A 32 -7.96 5.78 -17.78
N ILE A 33 -6.92 6.09 -17.00
CA ILE A 33 -5.73 5.25 -16.90
C ILE A 33 -6.09 3.82 -16.43
N ARG A 34 -6.98 3.69 -15.45
CA ARG A 34 -7.46 2.39 -14.95
C ARG A 34 -8.26 1.60 -15.98
N ALA A 35 -9.02 2.28 -16.85
CA ALA A 35 -9.81 1.63 -17.88
C ALA A 35 -8.93 1.08 -19.02
N GLU A 36 -7.82 1.77 -19.31
CA GLU A 36 -6.92 1.44 -20.41
C GLU A 36 -5.79 0.48 -20.03
N LEU A 37 -5.29 0.53 -18.79
CA LEU A 37 -4.21 -0.35 -18.34
C LEU A 37 -4.75 -1.70 -17.84
N SER A 38 -4.10 -2.79 -18.24
CA SER A 38 -4.33 -4.10 -17.63
C SER A 38 -3.90 -4.11 -16.16
N GLY A 39 -4.39 -5.07 -15.36
CA GLY A 39 -4.04 -5.16 -13.94
C GLY A 39 -2.53 -5.22 -13.68
N GLU A 40 -1.78 -5.92 -14.54
CA GLU A 40 -0.30 -6.01 -14.44
C GLU A 40 0.39 -4.69 -14.85
N GLN A 41 -0.14 -3.99 -15.85
CA GLN A 41 0.37 -2.67 -16.26
C GLN A 41 0.09 -1.62 -15.18
N PHE A 42 -1.10 -1.68 -14.59
CA PHE A 42 -1.49 -0.81 -13.49
C PHE A 42 -0.65 -1.07 -12.23
N ALA A 43 -0.34 -2.33 -11.92
CA ALA A 43 0.58 -2.66 -10.83
C ALA A 43 1.98 -2.07 -11.04
N ARG A 44 2.52 -2.13 -12.27
CA ARG A 44 3.80 -1.48 -12.62
C ARG A 44 3.76 0.04 -12.44
N LEU A 45 2.63 0.68 -12.74
CA LEU A 45 2.44 2.11 -12.49
C LEU A 45 2.49 2.40 -10.99
N CYS A 46 1.76 1.64 -10.18
CA CYS A 46 1.80 1.77 -8.72
C CYS A 46 3.21 1.60 -8.14
N ASP A 47 3.96 0.59 -8.61
CA ASP A 47 5.34 0.36 -8.15
C ASP A 47 6.28 1.50 -8.52
N ALA A 48 6.13 2.08 -9.71
CA ALA A 48 6.93 3.23 -10.12
C ALA A 48 6.65 4.46 -9.24
N VAL A 49 5.37 4.80 -8.99
CA VAL A 49 4.99 5.92 -8.11
C VAL A 49 5.44 5.65 -6.66
N ARG A 50 5.40 4.39 -6.20
CA ARG A 50 5.89 3.99 -4.88
C ARG A 50 7.39 4.24 -4.71
N LEU A 51 8.21 3.89 -5.71
CA LEU A 51 9.65 4.14 -5.66
C LEU A 51 9.96 5.64 -5.50
N ILE A 52 9.16 6.50 -6.12
CA ILE A 52 9.30 7.96 -6.01
C ILE A 52 8.88 8.44 -4.62
N ALA A 53 7.75 7.96 -4.10
CA ALA A 53 7.28 8.32 -2.76
C ALA A 53 8.24 7.90 -1.64
N LEU A 54 9.02 6.83 -1.85
CA LEU A 54 10.07 6.37 -0.94
C LEU A 54 11.37 7.20 -1.03
N GLY A 55 11.36 8.33 -1.73
CA GLY A 55 12.53 9.20 -1.93
C GLY A 55 13.42 8.80 -3.10
N GLY A 56 13.02 7.80 -3.90
CA GLY A 56 13.74 7.33 -5.08
C GLY A 56 13.52 8.16 -6.34
N GLY A 57 13.15 9.44 -6.25
CA GLY A 57 12.73 10.32 -7.35
C GLY A 57 13.78 10.66 -8.43
N GLY A 58 14.91 9.93 -8.50
CA GLY A 58 15.92 10.11 -9.55
C GLY A 58 15.54 9.47 -10.89
N ASP A 59 16.40 9.64 -11.90
CA ASP A 59 16.18 9.26 -13.30
C ASP A 59 15.64 7.84 -13.51
N GLY A 60 16.10 6.88 -12.70
CA GLY A 60 15.66 5.49 -12.77
C GLY A 60 14.20 5.26 -12.38
N ALA A 61 13.64 6.07 -11.48
CA ALA A 61 12.23 5.97 -11.09
C ALA A 61 11.34 6.74 -12.08
N VAL A 62 11.81 7.88 -12.57
CA VAL A 62 11.16 8.63 -13.66
C VAL A 62 11.01 7.75 -14.91
N LEU A 63 12.06 7.04 -15.30
CA LEU A 63 12.01 6.14 -16.46
C LEU A 63 11.02 4.98 -16.27
N ARG A 64 10.92 4.43 -15.04
CA ARG A 64 9.94 3.38 -14.73
C ARG A 64 8.52 3.91 -14.81
N LEU A 65 8.28 5.12 -14.31
CA LEU A 65 7.00 5.80 -14.40
C LEU A 65 6.58 6.05 -15.85
N GLN A 66 7.49 6.58 -16.67
CA GLN A 66 7.27 6.77 -18.10
C GLN A 66 6.91 5.45 -18.80
N ARG A 67 7.68 4.38 -18.54
CA ARG A 67 7.43 3.05 -19.14
C ARG A 67 6.09 2.46 -18.74
N ALA A 68 5.61 2.71 -17.53
CA ALA A 68 4.31 2.24 -17.07
C ALA A 68 3.13 2.92 -17.80
N LEU A 69 3.35 4.14 -18.34
CA LEU A 69 2.34 4.92 -19.08
C LEU A 69 2.41 4.72 -20.60
N LEU A 70 3.43 4.03 -21.12
CA LEU A 70 3.54 3.71 -22.56
C LEU A 70 2.41 2.85 -23.16
N PRO A 71 1.62 2.09 -22.40
CA PRO A 71 0.47 1.40 -22.98
C PRO A 71 -0.75 2.31 -23.22
N LEU A 72 -0.78 3.54 -22.68
CA LEU A 72 -1.90 4.46 -22.85
C LEU A 72 -2.02 4.98 -24.29
N PRO A 73 -3.23 5.34 -24.74
CA PRO A 73 -3.45 6.02 -26.02
C PRO A 73 -2.58 7.27 -26.17
N PHE A 74 -2.06 7.51 -27.37
CA PHE A 74 -1.15 8.62 -27.67
C PHE A 74 -1.76 10.00 -27.43
N ASP A 75 -3.08 10.11 -27.57
CA ASP A 75 -3.87 11.31 -27.33
C ASP A 75 -4.21 11.53 -25.84
N SER A 76 -3.93 10.56 -24.97
CA SER A 76 -4.15 10.74 -23.53
C SER A 76 -3.19 11.78 -22.93
N PRO A 77 -3.65 12.72 -22.09
CA PRO A 77 -2.79 13.75 -21.50
C PRO A 77 -1.56 13.21 -20.75
N PRO A 78 -1.64 12.12 -19.95
CA PRO A 78 -0.47 11.52 -19.32
C PRO A 78 0.55 10.99 -20.34
N ARG A 79 0.10 10.49 -21.49
CA ARG A 79 1.01 10.01 -22.55
C ARG A 79 1.70 11.15 -23.28
N GLN A 80 0.98 12.23 -23.57
CA GLN A 80 1.58 13.42 -24.18
C GLN A 80 2.66 14.04 -23.27
N ALA A 81 2.43 14.04 -21.94
CA ALA A 81 3.40 14.50 -20.95
C ALA A 81 4.65 13.61 -20.90
N VAL A 82 4.53 12.28 -21.00
CA VAL A 82 5.69 11.38 -21.13
C VAL A 82 6.50 11.74 -22.38
N ASP A 83 5.84 11.94 -23.51
CA ASP A 83 6.53 12.27 -24.76
C ASP A 83 7.21 13.65 -24.71
N ALA A 84 6.62 14.62 -24.01
CA ALA A 84 7.22 15.93 -23.74
C ALA A 84 8.45 15.81 -22.82
N LEU A 85 8.37 15.00 -21.77
CA LEU A 85 9.44 14.77 -20.81
C LEU A 85 10.66 14.07 -21.44
N VAL A 86 10.43 13.15 -22.37
CA VAL A 86 11.50 12.48 -23.16
C VAL A 86 12.24 13.47 -24.08
N ARG A 87 11.56 14.54 -24.53
CA ARG A 87 12.15 15.60 -25.38
C ARG A 87 12.83 16.72 -24.57
N ALA A 88 12.56 16.80 -23.27
CA ALA A 88 13.09 17.85 -22.39
C ALA A 88 14.49 17.49 -21.84
N ALA A 89 15.19 18.52 -21.35
CA ALA A 89 16.47 18.39 -20.63
C ALA A 89 16.27 17.67 -19.27
N PRO A 90 17.32 17.28 -18.51
CA PRO A 90 17.15 16.41 -17.35
C PRO A 90 16.18 17.04 -16.34
N ALA A 91 15.12 16.30 -16.05
CA ALA A 91 14.05 16.75 -15.19
C ALA A 91 14.52 16.85 -13.74
N ALA A 92 14.01 17.83 -12.99
CA ALA A 92 14.16 17.82 -11.55
C ALA A 92 13.60 16.51 -10.96
N PRO A 93 14.16 16.03 -9.84
CA PRO A 93 13.64 14.85 -9.18
C PRO A 93 12.19 15.07 -8.76
N LEU A 94 11.39 14.01 -8.91
CA LEU A 94 9.96 14.02 -8.57
C LEU A 94 9.75 14.21 -7.07
N SER A 95 8.74 15.01 -6.71
CA SER A 95 8.38 15.30 -5.33
C SER A 95 7.78 14.08 -4.62
N PRO A 96 8.39 13.57 -3.53
CA PRO A 96 7.88 12.41 -2.80
C PRO A 96 6.47 12.62 -2.22
N GLY A 97 6.15 13.84 -1.75
CA GLY A 97 4.82 14.18 -1.22
C GLY A 97 3.72 14.09 -2.28
N LEU A 98 3.98 14.59 -3.49
CA LEU A 98 3.02 14.50 -4.59
C LEU A 98 2.83 13.04 -5.06
N ALA A 99 3.91 12.26 -5.07
CA ALA A 99 3.81 10.83 -5.36
C ALA A 99 2.99 10.08 -4.29
N HIS A 100 3.09 10.49 -3.02
CA HIS A 100 2.27 9.95 -1.94
C HIS A 100 0.78 10.24 -2.16
N ASP A 101 0.42 11.46 -2.57
CA ASP A 101 -0.96 11.82 -2.90
C ASP A 101 -1.51 10.99 -4.07
N VAL A 102 -0.71 10.80 -5.13
CA VAL A 102 -1.10 9.96 -6.27
C VAL A 102 -1.30 8.50 -5.84
N LEU A 103 -0.41 7.96 -4.99
CA LEU A 103 -0.56 6.60 -4.45
C LEU A 103 -1.85 6.41 -3.65
N ARG A 104 -2.23 7.40 -2.84
CA ARG A 104 -3.50 7.34 -2.09
C ARG A 104 -4.69 7.18 -3.02
N LEU A 105 -4.70 7.87 -4.15
CA LEU A 105 -5.79 7.79 -5.12
C LEU A 105 -5.71 6.52 -5.99
N LEU A 106 -4.50 6.04 -6.30
CA LEU A 106 -4.27 4.72 -6.92
C LEU A 106 -4.65 3.55 -5.99
N ALA A 107 -4.77 3.78 -4.69
CA ALA A 107 -5.21 2.77 -3.73
C ALA A 107 -6.75 2.66 -3.65
N VAL A 108 -7.53 3.61 -4.17
CA VAL A 108 -9.00 3.53 -4.19
C VAL A 108 -9.45 2.67 -5.39
N PRO A 109 -10.03 1.47 -5.20
CA PRO A 109 -10.55 0.67 -6.30
C PRO A 109 -11.77 1.38 -6.90
N PRO A 110 -11.98 1.32 -8.23
CA PRO A 110 -13.28 1.66 -8.79
C PRO A 110 -14.35 0.71 -8.21
N PRO A 111 -15.63 1.09 -8.20
CA PRO A 111 -16.71 0.13 -7.96
C PRO A 111 -16.54 -1.03 -8.95
N SER A 112 -16.17 -2.20 -8.41
CA SER A 112 -15.54 -3.28 -9.17
C SER A 112 -16.47 -3.85 -10.24
N ALA A 113 -15.99 -3.89 -11.49
CA ALA A 113 -16.48 -4.82 -12.51
C ALA A 113 -15.89 -6.20 -12.19
N ALA A 114 -16.69 -7.04 -11.54
CA ALA A 114 -16.33 -8.39 -11.14
C ALA A 114 -15.97 -9.28 -12.34
N GLY A 115 -14.81 -9.94 -12.28
CA GLY A 115 -14.54 -11.17 -13.03
C GLY A 115 -15.21 -12.38 -12.36
N PRO A 116 -15.61 -13.43 -13.09
CA PRO A 116 -16.46 -14.49 -12.55
C PRO A 116 -15.64 -15.56 -11.82
N SER A 117 -15.77 -15.59 -10.50
CA SER A 117 -15.88 -16.85 -9.75
C SER A 117 -17.06 -16.70 -8.81
N ALA A 118 -18.25 -16.95 -9.36
CA ALA A 118 -19.52 -16.82 -8.67
C ALA A 118 -19.69 -17.99 -7.68
N ALA A 119 -19.14 -17.84 -6.48
CA ALA A 119 -19.96 -18.18 -5.32
C ALA A 119 -21.17 -17.23 -5.34
N PRO A 120 -22.40 -17.71 -5.05
CA PRO A 120 -23.56 -16.82 -4.97
C PRO A 120 -23.21 -15.66 -4.04
N PRO A 121 -23.60 -14.42 -4.39
CA PRO A 121 -23.37 -13.29 -3.50
C PRO A 121 -24.01 -13.61 -2.15
N PRO A 122 -23.29 -13.39 -1.03
CA PRO A 122 -23.85 -13.65 0.29
C PRO A 122 -25.12 -12.82 0.48
N ASP A 123 -26.19 -13.46 0.93
CA ASP A 123 -27.52 -12.87 1.07
C ASP A 123 -27.60 -11.95 2.32
N SER A 124 -26.56 -11.95 3.16
CA SER A 124 -26.51 -11.13 4.38
C SER A 124 -25.09 -10.69 4.81
N PRO A 125 -24.96 -9.58 5.56
CA PRO A 125 -23.70 -9.17 6.19
C PRO A 125 -23.08 -10.25 7.10
N ALA A 126 -23.92 -11.08 7.73
CA ALA A 126 -23.45 -12.19 8.57
C ALA A 126 -22.71 -13.25 7.75
N GLU A 127 -23.17 -13.54 6.53
CA GLU A 127 -22.50 -14.48 5.62
C GLU A 127 -21.18 -13.93 5.09
N VAL A 128 -21.10 -12.62 4.84
CA VAL A 128 -19.83 -11.94 4.50
C VAL A 128 -18.83 -12.12 5.63
N LEU A 129 -19.22 -11.81 6.87
CA LEU A 129 -18.35 -11.95 8.05
C LEU A 129 -17.93 -13.40 8.27
N ALA A 130 -18.87 -14.36 8.14
CA ALA A 130 -18.56 -15.78 8.24
C ALA A 130 -17.58 -16.24 7.15
N ALA A 131 -17.72 -15.74 5.92
CA ALA A 131 -16.78 -16.03 4.84
C ALA A 131 -15.38 -15.47 5.13
N VAL A 132 -15.29 -14.25 5.67
CA VAL A 132 -14.01 -13.66 6.11
C VAL A 132 -13.39 -14.49 7.24
N HIS A 133 -14.15 -14.85 8.27
CA HIS A 133 -13.63 -15.67 9.37
C HIS A 133 -13.11 -17.03 8.89
N ARG A 134 -13.86 -17.72 8.01
CA ARG A 134 -13.40 -18.98 7.41
C ARG A 134 -12.10 -18.81 6.62
N ARG A 135 -11.98 -17.73 5.85
CA ARG A 135 -10.76 -17.40 5.10
C ARG A 135 -9.56 -17.20 6.03
N LEU A 136 -9.75 -16.44 7.12
CA LEU A 136 -8.68 -16.15 8.09
C LEU A 136 -8.26 -17.39 8.88
N LEU A 137 -9.21 -18.24 9.27
CA LEU A 137 -8.93 -19.52 9.93
C LEU A 137 -8.22 -20.55 9.02
N ALA A 138 -8.37 -20.43 7.71
CA ALA A 138 -7.69 -21.30 6.75
C ALA A 138 -6.22 -20.92 6.52
N ALA A 139 -5.77 -19.77 7.00
CA ALA A 139 -4.36 -19.37 6.91
C ALA A 139 -3.47 -20.30 7.76
N PRO A 140 -2.19 -20.52 7.39
CA PRO A 140 -1.26 -21.27 8.21
C PRO A 140 -1.20 -20.73 9.64
N ALA A 141 -1.36 -21.62 10.62
CA ALA A 141 -1.43 -21.25 12.02
C ALA A 141 -0.66 -22.24 12.90
N ARG A 142 -0.06 -21.69 13.96
CA ARG A 142 0.60 -22.41 15.04
C ARG A 142 -0.44 -22.86 16.07
N PRO A 143 -0.43 -24.13 16.50
CA PRO A 143 -1.26 -24.58 17.61
C PRO A 143 -0.67 -24.11 18.96
N PRO A 144 -1.50 -24.03 20.03
CA PRO A 144 -1.07 -23.48 21.32
C PRO A 144 0.10 -24.21 21.99
N ASP A 145 0.20 -25.52 21.79
CA ASP A 145 1.24 -26.39 22.36
C ASP A 145 2.63 -26.15 21.76
N ARG A 146 2.72 -25.41 20.64
CA ARG A 146 3.97 -25.02 19.99
C ARG A 146 4.43 -23.60 20.31
N LEU A 147 3.72 -22.88 21.18
CA LEU A 147 4.17 -21.58 21.65
C LEU A 147 5.35 -21.75 22.62
N LEU A 148 6.31 -20.82 22.55
CA LEU A 148 7.44 -20.75 23.47
C LEU A 148 7.14 -19.73 24.57
N PRO A 149 7.70 -19.86 25.78
CA PRO A 149 7.66 -18.79 26.77
C PRO A 149 8.41 -17.55 26.26
N PRO A 150 7.94 -16.32 26.55
CA PRO A 150 6.79 -15.99 27.40
C PRO A 150 5.44 -16.01 26.67
N GLU A 151 5.41 -16.16 25.34
CA GLU A 151 4.16 -16.14 24.55
C GLU A 151 3.16 -17.22 24.95
N ALA A 152 3.64 -18.39 25.41
CA ALA A 152 2.80 -19.47 25.90
C ALA A 152 2.08 -19.14 27.22
N ASP A 153 2.72 -18.34 28.09
CA ASP A 153 2.23 -18.06 29.45
C ASP A 153 1.12 -16.99 29.44
N ASP A 154 1.30 -15.95 28.62
CA ASP A 154 0.29 -14.90 28.40
C ASP A 154 0.24 -14.50 26.92
N PRO A 155 -0.48 -15.26 26.08
CA PRO A 155 -0.56 -14.98 24.65
C PRO A 155 -1.14 -13.59 24.33
N VAL A 156 -2.11 -13.13 25.14
CA VAL A 156 -2.79 -11.85 24.90
C VAL A 156 -1.87 -10.69 25.32
N GLY A 157 -1.28 -10.75 26.52
CA GLY A 157 -0.33 -9.72 26.97
C GLY A 157 0.96 -9.69 26.14
N ALA A 158 1.36 -10.82 25.57
CA ALA A 158 2.46 -10.89 24.60
C ALA A 158 2.15 -10.15 23.28
N GLY A 159 0.87 -9.86 22.99
CA GLY A 159 0.41 -9.16 21.79
C GLY A 159 0.14 -10.08 20.61
N LEU A 160 -0.22 -11.35 20.84
CA LEU A 160 -0.58 -12.28 19.77
C LEU A 160 -2.02 -12.07 19.29
N ILE A 161 -2.18 -12.12 17.98
CA ILE A 161 -3.48 -12.39 17.34
C ILE A 161 -3.84 -13.84 17.64
N ARG A 162 -4.93 -14.02 18.37
CA ARG A 162 -5.53 -15.32 18.71
C ARG A 162 -6.92 -15.42 18.11
N LEU A 163 -7.04 -16.17 17.02
CA LEU A 163 -8.33 -16.49 16.40
C LEU A 163 -8.94 -17.70 17.10
N ARG A 164 -10.27 -17.73 17.20
CA ARG A 164 -11.00 -18.88 17.75
C ARG A 164 -11.87 -19.51 16.68
N GLY A 165 -11.69 -20.82 16.47
CA GLY A 165 -12.57 -21.62 15.64
C GLY A 165 -13.97 -21.75 16.24
N GLU A 166 -14.91 -22.28 15.45
CA GLU A 166 -16.28 -22.55 15.91
C GLU A 166 -16.32 -23.59 17.05
N ASP A 167 -15.33 -24.47 17.09
CA ASP A 167 -15.09 -25.47 18.13
C ASP A 167 -14.40 -24.91 19.39
N GLY A 168 -14.05 -23.62 19.38
CA GLY A 168 -13.32 -22.95 20.46
C GLY A 168 -11.80 -23.16 20.42
N THR A 169 -11.28 -23.88 19.42
CA THR A 169 -9.84 -24.09 19.25
C THR A 169 -9.14 -22.76 18.96
N ALA A 170 -8.01 -22.52 19.63
CA ALA A 170 -7.22 -21.31 19.41
C ALA A 170 -6.23 -21.52 18.25
N HIS A 171 -6.25 -20.58 17.30
CA HIS A 171 -5.36 -20.53 16.15
C HIS A 171 -4.51 -19.26 16.23
N TYR A 172 -3.19 -19.42 16.14
CA TYR A 172 -2.24 -18.32 16.09
C TYR A 172 -1.63 -18.25 14.69
N PRO A 173 -2.02 -17.29 13.83
CA PRO A 173 -1.45 -17.18 12.49
C PRO A 173 0.08 -17.24 12.49
N GLU A 174 0.66 -18.09 11.62
CA GLU A 174 2.08 -18.48 11.67
C GLU A 174 3.03 -17.30 11.38
N PHE A 175 2.60 -16.34 10.56
CA PHE A 175 3.41 -15.17 10.17
C PHE A 175 3.92 -14.35 11.37
N GLN A 176 3.21 -14.43 12.51
CA GLN A 176 3.56 -13.70 13.72
C GLN A 176 4.92 -14.14 14.28
N PHE A 177 5.34 -15.37 13.96
CA PHE A 177 6.54 -15.96 14.51
C PHE A 177 7.70 -15.84 13.53
N ASP A 178 8.87 -15.62 14.09
CA ASP A 178 10.12 -15.71 13.37
C ASP A 178 10.48 -17.20 13.15
N PRO A 179 10.81 -17.63 11.92
CA PRO A 179 11.03 -19.04 11.60
C PRO A 179 12.31 -19.60 12.21
N GLU A 180 13.29 -18.75 12.55
CA GLU A 180 14.57 -19.20 13.12
C GLU A 180 14.47 -19.33 14.64
N SER A 181 13.99 -18.28 15.31
CA SER A 181 13.88 -18.24 16.77
C SER A 181 12.59 -18.87 17.31
N GLY A 182 11.54 -18.96 16.49
CA GLY A 182 10.23 -19.43 16.89
C GLY A 182 9.43 -18.42 17.73
N HIS A 183 10.02 -17.27 18.09
CA HIS A 183 9.38 -16.24 18.92
C HIS A 183 8.57 -15.24 18.11
N LEU A 184 7.69 -14.50 18.79
CA LEU A 184 6.93 -13.41 18.18
C LEU A 184 7.86 -12.32 17.63
N ARG A 185 7.69 -11.97 16.36
CA ARG A 185 8.44 -10.90 15.70
C ARG A 185 8.17 -9.55 16.38
N PRO A 186 9.20 -8.75 16.72
CA PRO A 186 9.03 -7.46 17.38
C PRO A 186 8.10 -6.48 16.63
N VAL A 187 8.23 -6.37 15.30
CA VAL A 187 7.37 -5.53 14.46
C VAL A 187 5.92 -5.98 14.50
N VAL A 188 5.67 -7.30 14.48
CA VAL A 188 4.32 -7.86 14.55
C VAL A 188 3.69 -7.55 15.91
N ARG A 189 4.45 -7.73 17.01
CA ARG A 189 4.00 -7.34 18.36
C ARG A 189 3.60 -5.86 18.42
N HIS A 190 4.44 -4.99 17.85
CA HIS A 190 4.19 -3.55 17.87
C HIS A 190 2.90 -3.18 17.12
N ILE A 191 2.75 -3.66 15.88
CA ILE A 191 1.58 -3.41 15.05
C ILE A 191 0.31 -4.03 15.65
N ASN A 192 0.38 -5.25 16.18
CA ASN A 192 -0.78 -5.89 16.81
C ASN A 192 -1.32 -5.07 18.00
N ARG A 193 -0.44 -4.36 18.72
CA ARG A 193 -0.86 -3.46 19.80
C ARG A 193 -1.50 -2.18 19.26
N LEU A 194 -0.99 -1.62 18.17
CA LEU A 194 -1.62 -0.47 17.49
C LEU A 194 -3.02 -0.83 16.97
N LEU A 195 -3.16 -2.04 16.41
CA LEU A 195 -4.43 -2.58 15.91
C LEU A 195 -5.35 -3.11 17.02
N LEU A 196 -4.96 -3.00 18.30
CA LEU A 196 -5.74 -3.48 19.45
C LEU A 196 -6.16 -4.95 19.31
N ALA A 197 -5.24 -5.83 18.89
CA ALA A 197 -5.51 -7.24 18.62
C ALA A 197 -6.03 -8.03 19.84
N ASP A 198 -5.83 -7.51 21.06
CA ASP A 198 -6.42 -8.04 22.29
C ASP A 198 -7.95 -7.83 22.36
N ARG A 199 -8.45 -6.77 21.70
CA ARG A 199 -9.87 -6.40 21.64
C ARG A 199 -10.52 -6.85 20.33
N ASP A 200 -9.83 -6.67 19.20
CA ASP A 200 -10.29 -7.08 17.87
C ASP A 200 -9.24 -7.93 17.14
N PRO A 201 -9.11 -9.23 17.51
CA PRO A 201 -8.16 -10.12 16.85
C PRO A 201 -8.55 -10.43 15.40
N TRP A 202 -9.82 -10.32 15.03
CA TRP A 202 -10.30 -10.58 13.67
C TRP A 202 -9.96 -9.43 12.74
N GLY A 203 -10.19 -8.19 13.16
CA GLY A 203 -9.76 -6.99 12.42
C GLY A 203 -8.24 -6.93 12.26
N ALA A 204 -7.48 -7.23 13.33
CA ALA A 204 -6.02 -7.31 13.23
C ALA A 204 -5.55 -8.41 12.26
N ALA A 205 -6.18 -9.59 12.29
CA ALA A 205 -5.88 -10.66 11.34
C ALA A 205 -6.24 -10.29 9.90
N ASP A 206 -7.39 -9.65 9.68
CA ASP A 206 -7.81 -9.20 8.35
C ASP A 206 -6.88 -8.14 7.78
N TRP A 207 -6.34 -7.24 8.62
CA TRP A 207 -5.32 -6.30 8.19
C TRP A 207 -4.04 -7.01 7.70
N TRP A 208 -3.56 -8.01 8.45
CA TRP A 208 -2.32 -8.73 8.13
C TRP A 208 -2.44 -9.71 6.96
N LEU A 209 -3.57 -10.41 6.87
CA LEU A 209 -3.82 -11.53 5.94
C LEU A 209 -4.76 -11.16 4.79
N GLY A 210 -5.40 -10.01 4.87
CA GLY A 210 -6.11 -9.37 3.77
C GLY A 210 -5.14 -8.64 2.84
N GLY A 211 -5.58 -8.43 1.62
CA GLY A 211 -4.85 -7.57 0.69
C GLY A 211 -4.87 -6.14 1.19
N ASN A 212 -3.73 -5.63 1.64
CA ASN A 212 -3.57 -4.22 1.96
C ASN A 212 -3.16 -3.47 0.69
N ARG A 213 -4.15 -2.81 0.09
CA ARG A 213 -4.02 -2.05 -1.16
C ARG A 213 -2.98 -0.92 -1.10
N TRP A 214 -2.69 -0.39 0.10
CA TRP A 214 -1.66 0.63 0.32
C TRP A 214 -0.25 0.03 0.19
N LEU A 215 -0.08 -1.15 0.77
CA LEU A 215 1.16 -1.92 0.72
C LEU A 215 1.32 -2.74 -0.58
N GLY A 216 0.28 -2.81 -1.42
CA GLY A 216 0.32 -3.50 -2.71
C GLY A 216 0.35 -5.03 -2.60
N GLY A 217 -0.10 -5.56 -1.48
CA GLY A 217 -0.05 -6.98 -1.18
C GLY A 217 -0.56 -7.28 0.24
N THR A 218 -0.38 -8.51 0.68
CA THR A 218 -0.74 -8.94 2.03
C THR A 218 0.38 -8.51 2.99
N PRO A 219 0.13 -7.72 4.06
CA PRO A 219 1.22 -7.23 4.93
C PRO A 219 2.09 -8.33 5.52
N ALA A 220 1.50 -9.50 5.81
CA ALA A 220 2.27 -10.65 6.30
C ALA A 220 3.31 -11.15 5.29
N GLU A 221 3.06 -11.01 4.00
CA GLU A 221 4.00 -11.42 2.93
C GLU A 221 5.15 -10.42 2.75
N LEU A 222 5.04 -9.22 3.32
CA LEU A 222 6.06 -8.18 3.24
C LEU A 222 7.03 -8.21 4.42
N LEU A 223 6.75 -9.00 5.47
CA LEU A 223 7.64 -9.20 6.60
C LEU A 223 9.02 -9.69 6.12
N GLY A 224 10.07 -8.96 6.49
CA GLY A 224 11.44 -9.23 6.08
C GLY A 224 11.77 -8.89 4.62
N ARG A 225 10.80 -8.42 3.83
CA ARG A 225 11.01 -7.94 2.45
C ARG A 225 11.05 -6.42 2.35
N VAL A 226 10.34 -5.74 3.25
CA VAL A 226 10.35 -4.29 3.39
C VAL A 226 10.84 -3.89 4.79
N PRO A 227 11.36 -2.67 4.99
CA PRO A 227 11.66 -2.16 6.32
C PRO A 227 10.44 -2.18 7.24
N ASP A 228 10.63 -2.64 8.47
CA ASP A 228 9.58 -2.73 9.50
C ASP A 228 8.86 -1.39 9.74
N ALA A 229 9.59 -0.27 9.65
CA ALA A 229 9.01 1.07 9.79
C ALA A 229 7.89 1.34 8.77
N LEU A 230 8.03 0.85 7.53
CA LEU A 230 6.98 1.04 6.52
C LEU A 230 5.69 0.30 6.86
N LEU A 231 5.78 -0.84 7.55
CA LEU A 231 4.60 -1.57 8.02
C LEU A 231 3.93 -0.85 9.18
N ALA A 232 4.71 -0.22 10.07
CA ALA A 232 4.20 0.58 11.17
C ALA A 232 3.51 1.86 10.68
N ASP A 233 4.15 2.63 9.79
CA ASP A 233 3.60 3.87 9.21
C ASP A 233 2.25 3.62 8.50
N ALA A 234 2.09 2.45 7.86
CA ALA A 234 0.85 2.06 7.20
C ALA A 234 -0.32 1.87 8.18
N VAL A 235 -0.04 1.45 9.42
CA VAL A 235 -1.04 1.34 10.49
C VAL A 235 -1.35 2.71 11.06
N GLU A 236 -0.33 3.51 11.35
CA GLU A 236 -0.50 4.86 11.89
C GLU A 236 -1.33 5.74 10.96
N THR A 237 -1.05 5.70 9.66
CA THR A 237 -1.84 6.45 8.68
C THR A 237 -3.30 6.01 8.66
N LEU A 238 -3.59 4.71 8.86
CA LEU A 238 -4.97 4.20 8.91
C LEU A 238 -5.73 4.75 10.13
N LEU A 239 -5.04 4.99 11.25
CA LEU A 239 -5.60 5.56 12.47
C LEU A 239 -5.77 7.09 12.40
N GLU A 240 -5.02 7.77 11.53
CA GLU A 240 -5.14 9.22 11.32
C GLU A 240 -6.33 9.63 10.42
N VAL A 241 -6.99 8.70 9.72
CA VAL A 241 -8.12 9.00 8.80
C VAL A 241 -9.50 8.91 9.48
N GLU A 242 -9.59 8.96 10.81
CA GLU A 242 -10.87 9.04 11.54
C GLU A 242 -11.47 10.45 11.61
#